data_AF-A0A9Q4HSV2-F1
#
_entry.id   AF-A0A9Q4HSV2-F1
#
_cell.length_a   1.000
_cell.length_b   1.000
_cell.length_c   1.000
_cell.angle_alpha   90.00
_cell.angle_beta   90.00
_cell.angle_gamma   90.00
#
_symmetry.space_group_name_H-M   'P 1'
#
loop_
_entity.id
_entity.type
_entity.pdbx_description
1 polymer ?
#
loop_
_entity_poly.entity_id
_entity_poly.type
_entity_poly.pdbx_seq_one_letter_code
_entity_poly.pdbx_strand_id
1 'polypeptide(L)'
;MKKPTKKEILLVQMMLGISLALGVLPPLVMFFSQRKKNIFYREASRKALNFHLTLIPLFISSSFLPPWVKYVILAIETIIILFAMICIAMQKPYQYPAIQYIKNKKIAAKGA
;
A
#
# COMPACT_ATOMS: atom_id res chain seq x y z
N MET A 1 16.13 5.46 -12.00
CA MET A 1 15.89 5.02 -10.60
C MET A 1 16.84 3.87 -10.33
N LYS A 2 17.51 3.83 -9.17
CA LYS A 2 18.36 2.68 -8.80
C LYS A 2 17.45 1.46 -8.66
N LYS A 3 17.79 0.33 -9.29
CA LYS A 3 16.98 -0.90 -9.18
C LYS A 3 16.95 -1.32 -7.70
N PRO A 4 15.77 -1.69 -7.16
CA PRO A 4 15.69 -2.12 -5.78
C PRO A 4 16.47 -3.42 -5.58
N THR A 5 17.18 -3.52 -4.46
CA THR A 5 17.92 -4.72 -4.09
C THR A 5 16.96 -5.83 -3.65
N LYS A 6 17.41 -7.09 -3.72
CA LYS A 6 16.60 -8.24 -3.26
C LYS A 6 16.15 -8.10 -1.80
N LYS A 7 16.98 -7.50 -0.95
CA LYS A 7 16.64 -7.20 0.46
C LYS A 7 15.49 -6.19 0.58
N GLU A 8 15.48 -5.16 -0.27
CA GLU A 8 14.43 -4.15 -0.28
C GLU A 8 13.09 -4.72 -0.76
N ILE A 9 13.12 -5.56 -1.80
CA ILE A 9 11.95 -6.29 -2.29
C ILE A 9 11.37 -7.18 -1.18
N LEU A 10 12.22 -7.95 -0.51
CA LEU A 10 11.80 -8.84 0.58
C LEU A 10 11.15 -8.06 1.73
N LEU A 11 11.76 -6.95 2.16
CA LEU A 11 11.22 -6.12 3.24
C LEU A 11 9.88 -5.48 2.89
N VAL A 12 9.69 -5.04 1.63
CA VAL A 12 8.39 -4.54 1.18
C VAL A 12 7.36 -5.66 1.11
N GLN A 13 7.73 -6.86 0.65
CA GLN A 13 6.83 -8.00 0.63
C GLN A 13 6.42 -8.41 2.05
N MET A 14 7.36 -8.42 3.00
CA MET A 14 7.04 -8.64 4.42
C MET A 14 6.11 -7.56 4.95
N MET A 15 6.35 -6.28 4.64
CA MET A 15 5.45 -5.19 5.03
C MET A 15 4.03 -5.42 4.49
N LEU A 16 3.88 -5.80 3.22
CA LEU A 16 2.58 -6.09 2.60
C LEU A 16 1.90 -7.34 3.19
N GLY A 17 2.69 -8.38 3.48
CA GLY A 17 2.17 -9.58 4.14
C GLY A 17 1.64 -9.28 5.54
N ILE A 18 2.41 -8.53 6.34
CA ILE A 18 1.99 -8.12 7.69
C ILE A 18 0.81 -7.13 7.60
N SER A 19 0.72 -6.31 6.55
CA SER A 19 -0.41 -5.38 6.36
C SER A 19 -1.73 -6.07 6.09
N LEU A 20 -1.74 -7.33 5.65
CA LEU A 20 -2.97 -8.13 5.58
C LEU A 20 -3.52 -8.46 6.97
N ALA A 21 -2.64 -8.67 7.96
CA ALA A 21 -3.04 -8.99 9.32
C ALA A 21 -3.26 -7.74 10.19
N LEU A 22 -2.38 -6.74 10.07
CA LEU A 22 -2.36 -5.54 10.91
C LEU A 22 -2.90 -4.29 10.20
N GLY A 23 -3.37 -4.42 8.96
CA GLY A 23 -3.93 -3.32 8.17
C GLY A 23 -2.92 -2.20 7.90
N VAL A 24 -3.28 -0.98 8.27
CA VAL A 24 -2.55 0.25 7.96
C VAL A 24 -1.23 0.43 8.74
N LEU A 25 -1.03 -0.31 9.85
CA LEU A 25 0.11 -0.08 10.75
C LEU A 25 1.48 -0.34 10.10
N PRO A 26 1.73 -1.48 9.41
CA PRO A 26 3.05 -1.75 8.84
C PRO A 26 3.47 -0.76 7.74
N PRO A 27 2.60 -0.39 6.77
CA PRO A 27 2.89 0.66 5.81
C PRO A 27 3.19 2.01 6.45
N LEU A 28 2.47 2.36 7.53
CA LEU A 28 2.69 3.60 8.27
C LEU A 28 4.08 3.63 8.91
N VAL A 29 4.46 2.57 9.64
CA VAL A 29 5.76 2.46 10.29
C VAL A 29 6.90 2.50 9.26
N MET A 30 6.77 1.75 8.16
CA MET A 30 7.78 1.76 7.10
C MET A 30 7.88 3.14 6.44
N PHE A 31 6.74 3.81 6.20
CA PHE A 31 6.74 5.15 5.63
C PHE A 31 7.47 6.15 6.52
N PHE A 32 7.19 6.19 7.83
CA PHE A 32 7.87 7.12 8.74
C PHE A 32 9.36 6.79 8.93
N SER A 33 9.71 5.51 9.05
CA SER A 33 11.09 5.07 9.27
C SER A 33 11.97 5.26 8.03
N GLN A 34 11.43 4.98 6.83
CA GLN A 34 12.21 4.90 5.59
C GLN A 34 11.98 6.07 4.61
N ARG A 35 11.05 7.01 4.86
CA ARG A 35 10.73 8.14 3.96
C ARG A 35 11.93 8.98 3.49
N LYS A 36 12.99 9.08 4.30
CA LYS A 36 14.20 9.86 3.97
C LYS A 36 15.36 9.02 3.42
N LYS A 37 15.34 7.70 3.63
CA LYS A 37 16.47 6.81 3.34
C LYS A 37 16.37 6.15 1.97
N ASN A 38 15.17 5.78 1.54
CA ASN A 38 14.99 5.06 0.28
C ASN A 38 13.71 5.45 -0.45
N ILE A 39 13.84 5.80 -1.73
CA ILE A 39 12.71 6.18 -2.59
C ILE A 39 11.78 4.98 -2.83
N PHE A 40 12.32 3.76 -2.96
CA PHE A 40 11.54 2.55 -3.20
C PHE A 40 10.63 2.22 -2.01
N TYR A 41 11.18 2.19 -0.79
CA TYR A 41 10.38 2.01 0.43
C TYR A 41 9.32 3.10 0.58
N ARG A 42 9.68 4.36 0.32
CA ARG A 42 8.74 5.48 0.40
C ARG A 42 7.58 5.32 -0.59
N GLU A 43 7.86 4.90 -1.82
CA GLU A 43 6.82 4.74 -2.84
C GLU A 43 5.92 3.53 -2.55
N ALA A 44 6.49 2.39 -2.18
CA ALA A 44 5.72 1.19 -1.84
C ALA A 44 4.85 1.38 -0.59
N SER A 45 5.43 1.89 0.49
CA SER A 45 4.69 2.18 1.74
C SER A 45 3.60 3.23 1.52
N ARG A 46 3.88 4.29 0.75
CA ARG A 46 2.88 5.31 0.42
C ARG A 46 1.71 4.76 -0.40
N LYS A 47 2.00 3.91 -1.39
CA LYS A 47 0.96 3.24 -2.19
C LYS A 47 0.06 2.39 -1.31
N ALA A 48 0.65 1.54 -0.47
CA ALA A 48 -0.10 0.69 0.47
C ALA A 48 -0.89 1.53 1.48
N LEU A 49 -0.29 2.59 2.02
CA LEU A 49 -0.94 3.49 2.97
C LEU A 49 -2.15 4.21 2.35
N ASN A 50 -2.03 4.72 1.12
CA ASN A 50 -3.16 5.31 0.41
C ASN A 50 -4.30 4.31 0.16
N PHE A 51 -3.96 3.04 -0.12
CA PHE A 51 -4.94 1.99 -0.31
C PHE A 51 -5.70 1.67 0.98
N HIS A 52 -5.00 1.38 2.08
CA HIS A 52 -5.65 1.12 3.37
C HIS A 52 -6.44 2.33 3.88
N LEU A 53 -5.95 3.57 3.70
CA LEU A 53 -6.70 4.78 4.04
C LEU A 53 -7.99 4.92 3.23
N THR A 54 -8.02 4.44 1.98
CA THR A 54 -9.24 4.41 1.17
C THR A 54 -10.22 3.34 1.68
N LEU A 55 -9.70 2.23 2.22
CA LEU A 55 -10.52 1.14 2.74
C LEU A 55 -11.11 1.41 4.13
N ILE A 56 -10.47 2.20 4.99
CA ILE A 56 -10.98 2.55 6.33
C ILE A 56 -12.43 3.10 6.28
N PRO A 57 -12.76 4.16 5.52
CA PRO A 57 -14.13 4.65 5.45
C PRO A 57 -15.09 3.62 4.84
N LEU A 58 -14.64 2.78 3.90
CA LEU A 58 -15.46 1.68 3.37
C LEU A 58 -15.75 0.61 4.43
N PHE A 59 -14.78 0.28 5.29
CA PHE A 59 -14.94 -0.66 6.41
C PHE A 59 -15.84 -0.11 7.52
N ILE A 60 -15.77 1.20 7.77
CA ILE A 60 -16.66 1.88 8.72
C ILE A 60 -18.09 1.84 8.17
N SER A 61 -18.31 2.24 6.92
CA SER A 61 -19.62 2.21 6.27
C SER A 61 -20.19 0.79 6.16
N SER A 62 -19.35 -0.22 5.92
CA SER A 62 -19.79 -1.61 5.87
C SER A 62 -20.20 -2.17 7.23
N SER A 63 -19.91 -1.48 8.34
CA SER A 63 -20.45 -1.85 9.65
C SER A 63 -21.94 -1.57 9.80
N PHE A 64 -22.51 -0.73 8.93
CA PHE A 64 -23.96 -0.52 8.81
C PHE A 64 -24.62 -1.50 7.82
N LEU A 65 -23.82 -2.29 7.11
CA LEU A 65 -24.27 -3.30 6.15
C LEU A 65 -24.19 -4.70 6.76
N PRO A 66 -24.79 -5.70 6.11
CA PRO A 66 -24.71 -7.08 6.58
C PRO A 66 -23.25 -7.58 6.69
N PRO A 67 -22.95 -8.51 7.64
CA PRO A 67 -21.58 -8.96 7.92
C PRO A 67 -20.81 -9.51 6.71
N TRP A 68 -21.53 -10.12 5.75
CA TRP A 68 -20.93 -10.69 4.54
C TRP A 68 -20.19 -9.64 3.68
N VAL A 69 -20.63 -8.38 3.70
CA VAL A 69 -20.00 -7.29 2.95
C VAL A 69 -18.58 -7.02 3.42
N LYS A 70 -18.30 -7.13 4.72
CA LYS A 70 -16.94 -6.97 5.28
C LYS A 70 -15.97 -8.01 4.74
N TYR A 71 -16.41 -9.27 4.65
CA TYR A 71 -15.57 -10.34 4.11
C TYR A 71 -15.31 -10.16 2.61
N VAL A 72 -16.29 -9.65 1.85
CA VAL A 72 -16.10 -9.32 0.43
C VAL A 72 -15.04 -8.21 0.26
N ILE A 73 -15.13 -7.14 1.05
CA ILE A 73 -14.14 -6.04 1.02
C ILE A 73 -12.74 -6.57 1.38
N LEU A 74 -12.64 -7.40 2.43
CA LEU A 74 -11.38 -8.01 2.86
C LEU A 74 -10.79 -8.95 1.79
N ALA A 75 -11.63 -9.72 1.10
CA ALA A 75 -11.19 -10.58 0.00
C ALA A 75 -10.64 -9.76 -1.17
N ILE A 76 -11.32 -8.67 -1.55
CA ILE A 76 -10.86 -7.75 -2.61
C ILE A 76 -9.53 -7.10 -2.21
N GLU A 77 -9.42 -6.62 -0.96
CA GLU A 77 -8.16 -6.06 -0.41
C GLU A 77 -7.01 -7.06 -0.53
N THR A 78 -7.26 -8.30 -0.14
CA THR A 78 -6.27 -9.39 -0.18
C THR A 78 -5.80 -9.68 -1.59
N ILE A 79 -6.73 -9.79 -2.56
CA ILE A 79 -6.40 -10.03 -3.98
C ILE A 79 -5.53 -8.89 -4.54
N ILE A 80 -5.87 -7.64 -4.22
CA ILE A 80 -5.14 -6.46 -4.70
C ILE A 80 -3.72 -6.41 -4.12
N ILE A 81 -3.55 -6.72 -2.83
CA ILE A 81 -2.23 -6.76 -2.18
C ILE A 81 -1.38 -7.91 -2.72
N LEU A 82 -1.96 -9.10 -2.91
CA LEU A 82 -1.27 -10.23 -3.52
C LEU A 82 -0.80 -9.91 -4.94
N PHE A 83 -1.64 -9.29 -5.76
CA PHE A 83 -1.26 -8.83 -7.09
C PHE A 83 -0.07 -7.86 -7.03
N ALA A 84 -0.09 -6.89 -6.11
CA ALA A 84 1.03 -5.98 -5.92
C ALA A 84 2.31 -6.70 -5.46
N MET A 85 2.22 -7.69 -4.57
CA MET A 85 3.36 -8.51 -4.15
C MET A 85 4.00 -9.26 -5.32
N ILE A 86 3.17 -9.81 -6.23
CA ILE A 86 3.65 -10.48 -7.46
C ILE A 86 4.32 -9.47 -8.38
N CYS A 87 3.71 -8.30 -8.63
CA CYS A 87 4.34 -7.27 -9.44
C CYS A 87 5.69 -6.80 -8.86
N ILE A 88 5.78 -6.64 -7.53
CA ILE A 88 7.02 -6.28 -6.83
C ILE A 88 8.08 -7.38 -7.01
N ALA A 89 7.70 -8.65 -6.90
CA ALA A 89 8.60 -9.79 -7.13
C ALA A 89 9.15 -9.78 -8.56
N MET A 90 8.29 -9.49 -9.54
CA MET A 90 8.64 -9.39 -10.95
C MET A 90 9.28 -8.05 -11.34
N GLN A 91 9.47 -7.13 -10.39
CA GLN A 91 9.93 -5.76 -10.61
C GLN A 91 9.10 -4.99 -11.66
N LYS A 92 7.82 -5.35 -11.82
CA LYS A 92 6.88 -4.69 -12.71
C LYS A 92 6.22 -3.48 -12.01
N PRO A 93 5.93 -2.39 -12.75
CA PRO A 93 5.16 -1.29 -12.21
C PRO A 93 3.75 -1.78 -11.85
N TYR A 94 3.26 -1.35 -10.69
CA TYR A 94 1.89 -1.61 -10.25
C TYR A 94 1.28 -0.32 -9.70
N GLN A 95 -0.04 -0.22 -9.74
CA GLN A 95 -0.81 0.84 -9.12
C GLN A 95 -1.96 0.23 -8.34
N TYR A 96 -2.21 0.76 -7.15
CA TYR A 96 -3.43 0.43 -6.42
C TYR A 96 -4.58 1.29 -6.95
N PRO A 97 -5.80 0.74 -7.08
CA PRO A 97 -7.01 1.50 -7.33
C PRO A 97 -7.41 2.26 -6.05
N ALA A 98 -6.59 3.22 -5.64
CA ALA A 98 -6.70 3.93 -4.36
C ALA A 98 -6.68 5.44 -4.58
N ILE A 99 -7.38 6.16 -3.70
CA ILE A 99 -7.34 7.62 -3.69
C ILE A 99 -5.93 8.06 -3.22
N GLN A 100 -5.30 8.95 -3.99
CA GLN A 100 -3.94 9.41 -3.69
C GLN A 100 -3.94 10.50 -2.61
N TYR A 101 -4.15 10.12 -1.35
CA TYR A 101 -4.11 11.06 -0.22
C TYR A 101 -2.73 11.69 -0.04
N ILE A 102 -1.70 10.84 0.04
CA ILE A 102 -0.32 11.30 0.05
C ILE A 102 0.08 11.45 -1.41
N LYS A 103 0.56 12.63 -1.86
CA LYS A 103 1.05 12.92 -3.23
C LYS A 103 2.56 12.70 -3.39
N ASN A 104 3.04 12.39 -4.60
CA ASN A 104 4.49 12.24 -4.84
C ASN A 104 5.05 13.64 -4.95
N LYS A 105 6.07 13.98 -4.17
CA LYS A 105 6.65 15.34 -4.19
C LYS A 105 7.11 15.75 -5.60
N LYS A 106 7.41 14.78 -6.50
CA LYS A 106 7.71 15.04 -7.91
C LYS A 106 6.53 15.52 -8.77
N ILE A 107 5.29 15.24 -8.38
CA ILE A 107 4.08 15.69 -9.11
C ILE A 107 3.58 17.03 -8.56
N ALA A 108 3.81 17.31 -7.28
CA ALA A 108 3.46 18.59 -6.66
C ALA A 108 4.21 19.81 -7.27
N ALA A 109 5.39 19.59 -7.87
CA ALA A 109 6.16 20.65 -8.54
C ALA A 109 5.73 20.91 -10.00
N LYS A 110 4.74 20.19 -10.53
CA LYS A 110 4.25 20.33 -11.92
C LYS A 110 2.84 20.94 -12.00
N GLY A 111 2.33 21.44 -10.87
CA GLY A 111 1.01 22.05 -10.75
C GLY A 111 1.04 23.31 -9.88
N ALA A 112 2.13 24.05 -9.95
CA ALA A 112 2.26 25.43 -9.47
C ALA A 112 2.78 26.27 -10.64
#